data_AF-A0A2T1EQG2-F1
#
_entry.id   AF-A0A2T1EQG2-F1
#
_cell.length_a   1.000
_cell.length_b   1.000
_cell.length_c   1.000
_cell.angle_alpha   90.00
_cell.angle_beta   90.00
_cell.angle_gamma   90.00
#
_symmetry.space_group_name_H-M   'P 1'
#
loop_
_entity.id
_entity.type
_entity.pdbx_description
1 polymer ?
#
loop_
_entity_poly.entity_id
_entity_poly.type
_entity_poly.pdbx_seq_one_letter_code
_entity_poly.pdbx_strand_id
1 'polypeptide(L)' 'MTDPRAKKKPNWNYEATVAKVEKIINQLESGQLELAEVFTEFSTAVEYLRECEAFLNQKQQQMTLLVETLTEQPDSF' A
#
# COMPACT_ATOMS: atom_id res chain seq x y z
N MET A 1 -3.80 -14.81 24.94
CA MET A 1 -2.78 -14.36 23.97
C MET A 1 -3.25 -14.73 22.57
N THR A 2 -3.67 -13.76 21.75
CA THR A 2 -3.99 -13.97 20.34
C THR A 2 -2.71 -13.86 19.50
N ASP A 3 -2.45 -14.86 18.65
CA ASP A 3 -1.29 -14.95 17.74
C ASP A 3 -1.10 -13.66 16.92
N PRO A 4 0.11 -13.06 16.88
CA PRO A 4 0.38 -11.75 16.28
C PRO A 4 0.55 -11.78 14.76
N ARG A 5 0.36 -12.93 14.09
CA ARG A 5 0.34 -12.99 12.63
C ARG A 5 -1.03 -12.57 12.12
N ALA A 6 -1.23 -11.25 12.10
CA ALA A 6 -2.29 -10.59 11.36
C ALA A 6 -2.46 -11.30 10.00
N LYS A 7 -3.65 -11.89 9.80
CA LYS A 7 -3.99 -12.63 8.59
C LYS A 7 -3.78 -11.69 7.40
N LYS A 8 -2.69 -11.89 6.62
CA LYS A 8 -2.56 -11.25 5.31
C LYS A 8 -3.79 -11.65 4.51
N LYS A 9 -4.65 -10.67 4.17
CA LYS A 9 -5.82 -10.88 3.31
C LYS A 9 -5.33 -11.59 2.05
N PRO A 10 -5.78 -12.82 1.73
CA PRO A 10 -5.09 -13.66 0.74
C PRO A 10 -5.04 -13.12 -0.69
N ASN A 11 -5.75 -12.04 -1.03
CA ASN A 11 -5.88 -11.55 -2.41
C ASN A 11 -5.74 -10.02 -2.53
N TRP A 12 -5.00 -9.37 -1.62
CA TRP A 12 -4.76 -7.93 -1.75
C TRP A 12 -3.76 -7.65 -2.89
N ASN A 13 -4.06 -6.67 -3.75
CA ASN A 13 -3.26 -6.28 -4.90
C ASN A 13 -3.02 -4.76 -4.88
N TYR A 14 -1.75 -4.36 -5.05
CA TYR A 14 -1.33 -2.96 -5.00
C TYR A 14 -2.00 -2.12 -6.10
N GLU A 15 -1.87 -2.52 -7.36
CA GLU A 15 -2.42 -1.79 -8.52
C GLU A 15 -3.94 -1.63 -8.43
N ALA A 16 -4.64 -2.69 -8.01
CA ALA A 16 -6.08 -2.64 -7.81
C ALA A 16 -6.50 -1.69 -6.68
N THR A 17 -5.63 -1.49 -5.67
CA THR A 17 -5.88 -0.56 -4.57
C THR A 17 -5.58 0.87 -4.98
N VAL A 18 -4.52 1.10 -5.75
CA VAL A 18 -4.24 2.40 -6.38
C VAL A 18 -5.41 2.84 -7.27
N ALA A 19 -5.94 1.96 -8.11
CA ALA A 19 -7.10 2.27 -8.96
C ALA A 19 -8.35 2.68 -8.15
N LYS A 20 -8.53 2.13 -6.94
CA LYS A 20 -9.61 2.56 -6.04
C LYS A 20 -9.37 3.96 -5.49
N VAL A 21 -8.13 4.27 -5.10
CA VAL A 21 -7.77 5.63 -4.64
C VAL A 21 -7.99 6.64 -5.76
N GLU A 22 -7.56 6.36 -6.98
CA GLU A 22 -7.80 7.23 -8.14
C GLU A 22 -9.29 7.44 -8.40
N LYS A 23 -10.11 6.39 -8.26
CA LYS A 23 -11.57 6.52 -8.37
C LYS A 23 -12.13 7.47 -7.32
N ILE A 24 -11.69 7.36 -6.08
CA ILE A 24 -12.11 8.26 -4.99
C ILE A 24 -11.70 9.70 -5.30
N ILE A 25 -10.47 9.94 -5.75
CA ILE A 25 -10.01 11.28 -6.15
C ILE A 25 -10.92 11.87 -7.22
N ASN A 26 -11.22 11.12 -8.29
CA ASN A 26 -12.11 11.58 -9.35
C ASN A 26 -13.52 11.93 -8.81
N GLN A 27 -14.04 11.17 -7.84
CA GLN A 27 -15.33 11.46 -7.22
C GLN A 27 -15.29 12.72 -6.36
N LEU A 28 -14.23 12.94 -5.59
CA LEU A 28 -14.03 14.16 -4.80
C LEU A 28 -13.88 15.40 -5.71
N GLU A 29 -13.10 15.29 -6.78
CA GLU A 29 -12.87 16.37 -7.75
C GLU A 29 -14.10 16.69 -8.59
N SER A 30 -15.06 15.75 -8.71
CA SER A 30 -16.33 16.02 -9.38
C SER A 30 -17.16 17.11 -8.68
N GLY A 31 -16.94 17.30 -7.38
CA GLY A 31 -17.70 18.24 -6.55
C GLY A 31 -19.19 17.88 -6.36
N GLN A 32 -19.59 16.64 -6.69
CA GLN A 32 -20.98 16.18 -6.64
C GLN A 32 -21.36 15.50 -5.32
N LEU A 33 -20.39 15.26 -4.45
CA LEU A 33 -20.59 14.59 -3.17
C LEU A 33 -21.05 15.57 -2.09
N GLU A 34 -21.99 15.13 -1.26
CA GLU A 34 -22.33 15.83 -0.03
C GLU A 34 -21.15 15.79 0.95
N LEU A 35 -21.06 16.78 1.85
CA LEU A 35 -19.93 16.89 2.77
C LEU A 35 -19.72 15.61 3.63
N ALA A 36 -20.80 14.96 4.05
CA ALA A 36 -20.73 13.71 4.80
C ALA A 36 -20.14 12.55 3.97
N GLU A 37 -20.45 12.51 2.67
CA GLU A 37 -19.91 11.52 1.73
C GLU A 37 -18.42 11.79 1.47
N VAL A 38 -18.02 13.07 1.33
CA VAL A 38 -16.61 13.48 1.23
C VAL A 38 -15.78 12.92 2.38
N PHE A 39 -16.24 13.04 3.62
CA PHE A 39 -15.53 12.49 4.79
C PHE A 39 -15.41 10.96 4.75
N THR A 40 -16.46 10.28 4.26
CA THR A 40 -16.49 8.82 4.15
C THR A 40 -15.51 8.33 3.10
N GLU A 41 -15.55 8.93 1.91
CA GLU A 41 -14.64 8.61 0.80
C GLU A 41 -13.18 8.95 1.15
N PHE A 42 -12.95 10.10 1.77
CA PHE A 42 -11.61 10.48 2.22
C PHE A 42 -11.04 9.50 3.26
N SER A 43 -11.84 9.09 4.24
CA SER A 43 -11.41 8.11 5.25
C SER A 43 -11.06 6.77 4.61
N THR A 44 -11.85 6.34 3.64
CA THR A 44 -11.61 5.11 2.86
C THR A 44 -10.31 5.21 2.05
N ALA A 45 -10.06 6.34 1.39
CA ALA A 45 -8.81 6.57 0.66
C ALA A 45 -7.58 6.55 1.58
N VAL A 46 -7.67 7.11 2.79
CA VAL A 46 -6.60 7.04 3.80
C VAL A 46 -6.27 5.60 4.18
N GLU A 47 -7.28 4.74 4.36
CA GLU A 47 -7.05 3.32 4.65
C GLU A 47 -6.33 2.62 3.49
N TYR A 48 -6.76 2.85 2.24
CA TYR A 48 -6.11 2.30 1.06
C TYR A 48 -4.66 2.79 0.90
N LEU A 49 -4.40 4.08 1.14
CA LEU A 49 -3.05 4.64 1.08
C LEU A 49 -2.13 4.01 2.13
N ARG A 50 -2.63 3.73 3.34
CA ARG A 50 -1.86 3.01 4.37
C ARG A 50 -1.54 1.57 3.96
N GLU A 51 -2.48 0.88 3.32
CA GLU A 51 -2.22 -0.47 2.76
C GLU A 51 -1.14 -0.41 1.67
N CYS A 52 -1.19 0.58 0.77
CA CYS A 52 -0.18 0.83 -0.26
C CYS A 52 1.21 1.14 0.34
N GLU A 53 1.28 2.06 1.30
CA GLU A 53 2.52 2.44 1.99
C GLU A 53 3.17 1.25 2.68
N ALA A 54 2.39 0.47 3.44
CA ALA A 54 2.89 -0.73 4.12
C ALA A 54 3.49 -1.74 3.13
N PHE A 55 2.85 -1.92 1.97
CA PHE A 55 3.36 -2.79 0.92
C PHE A 55 4.67 -2.26 0.31
N LEU A 56 4.73 -0.97 -0.04
CA LEU A 56 5.92 -0.36 -0.62
C LEU A 56 7.11 -0.43 0.35
N ASN A 57 6.89 -0.14 1.63
CA ASN A 57 7.91 -0.28 2.67
C ASN A 57 8.43 -1.73 2.77
N GLN A 58 7.54 -2.72 2.73
CA GLN A 58 7.92 -4.13 2.71
C GLN A 58 8.77 -4.48 1.48
N LYS A 59 8.42 -3.95 0.30
CA LYS A 59 9.15 -4.18 -0.95
C LYS A 59 10.50 -3.48 -0.99
N GLN A 60 10.59 -2.27 -0.47
CA GLN A 60 11.85 -1.56 -0.33
C GLN A 60 12.83 -2.34 0.55
N GLN A 61 12.40 -2.82 1.71
CA GLN A 61 13.23 -3.65 2.59
C GLN A 61 13.73 -4.93 1.89
N GLN A 62 12.85 -5.60 1.14
CA GLN A 62 13.22 -6.78 0.35
C GLN A 62 14.29 -6.45 -0.70
N MET A 63 14.15 -5.32 -1.39
CA MET A 63 15.12 -4.86 -2.38
C MET A 63 16.47 -4.54 -1.74
N THR A 64 16.48 -3.84 -0.60
CA THR A 64 17.71 -3.53 0.14
C THR A 64 18.50 -4.79 0.47
N LEU A 65 17.84 -5.82 1.04
CA LEU A 65 18.49 -7.09 1.38
C LEU A 65 19.05 -7.81 0.14
N LEU A 66 18.33 -7.77 -0.97
CA LEU A 66 18.79 -8.36 -2.24
C LEU A 66 20.05 -7.67 -2.76
N VAL A 67 20.10 -6.34 -2.69
CA VAL A 67 21.27 -5.54 -3.08
C VAL A 67 22.46 -5.85 -2.18
N GLU A 68 22.27 -5.87 -0.87
CA GLU A 68 23.32 -6.23 0.11
C GLU A 68 23.90 -7.61 -0.21
N THR A 69 23.04 -8.61 -0.45
CA THR A 69 23.46 -9.98 -0.79
C THR A 69 24.25 -10.06 -2.11
N LEU A 70 23.89 -9.24 -3.11
CA LEU A 70 24.61 -9.18 -4.38
C LEU A 70 25.98 -8.53 -4.22
N THR A 71 26.10 -7.49 -3.38
CA THR A 71 27.37 -6.78 -3.14
C THR A 71 28.34 -7.54 -2.24
N GLU A 72 27.85 -8.51 -1.46
CA GLU A 72 28.67 -9.38 -0.61
C GLU A 72 29.21 -10.62 -1.32
N GLN A 73 28.96 -10.80 -2.63
CA GLN A 73 29.74 -11.75 -3.42
C GLN A 73 31.18 -11.24 -3.53
N PRO A 74 32.16 -11.85 -2.85
CA PRO A 74 33.51 -11.36 -2.87
C PRO A 74 34.11 -11.64 -4.24
N ASP A 75 34.87 -10.68 -4.75
CA ASP A 75 35.99 -10.96 -5.64
C ASP A 75 36.90 -11.99 -4.97
N SER A 76 36.57 -13.26 -5.10
CA SER A 76 37.39 -14.39 -4.70
C SER A 76 38.03 -14.95 -5.97
N PHE A 77 39.12 -14.31 -6.39
CA PHE A 77 40.13 -14.88 -7.29
C PHE A 77 41.46 -14.94 -6.55
#